data_AF-A0A4P7JEP8-F1
#
_entry.id   AF-A0A4P7JEP8-F1
#
_cell.length_a   1.000
_cell.length_b   1.000
_cell.length_c   1.000
_cell.angle_alpha   90.00
_cell.angle_beta   90.00
_cell.angle_gamma   90.00
#
_symmetry.space_group_name_H-M   'P 1'
#
loop_
_entity.id
_entity.type
_entity.pdbx_description
1 polymer ?
#
loop_
_entity_poly.entity_id
_entity_poly.type
_entity_poly.pdbx_seq_one_letter_code
_entity_poly.pdbx_strand_id
1 'polypeptide(L)' 'MSDQFWLSEDQLTRISGFFALPHGVPRGDDHKVISGIIHVIRNGLRWRDTPSV' A
#
# COMPACT_ATOMS: atom_id res chain seq x y z
N MET A 1 12.81 8.47 -6.44
CA MET A 1 11.50 7.96 -6.91
C MET A 1 11.61 6.61 -7.63
N SER A 2 12.79 6.22 -8.11
CA SER A 2 13.03 4.95 -8.82
C SER A 2 13.00 3.68 -7.95
N ASP A 3 13.18 3.79 -6.63
CA ASP A 3 13.16 2.63 -5.72
C ASP A 3 11.78 2.33 -5.11
N GLN A 4 10.76 3.15 -5.38
CA GLN A 4 9.44 2.94 -4.78
C GLN A 4 8.71 1.78 -5.47
N PHE A 5 8.20 0.87 -4.65
CA PHE A 5 7.37 -0.22 -5.14
C PHE A 5 5.90 0.23 -5.20
N TRP A 6 5.28 0.04 -6.36
CA TRP A 6 3.88 0.32 -6.60
C TRP A 6 3.20 -0.91 -7.17
N LEU A 7 2.04 -1.26 -6.61
CA LEU A 7 1.19 -2.28 -7.22
C LEU A 7 0.65 -1.79 -8.57
N SER A 8 0.31 -2.70 -9.48
CA SER A 8 -0.58 -2.33 -10.59
C SER A 8 -2.04 -2.29 -10.11
N GLU A 9 -2.90 -1.62 -10.86
CA GLU A 9 -4.36 -1.63 -10.60
C GLU A 9 -4.92 -3.06 -10.60
N ASP A 10 -4.45 -3.92 -11.50
CA ASP A 10 -4.84 -5.33 -11.56
C ASP A 10 -4.45 -6.10 -10.28
N GLN A 11 -3.24 -5.86 -9.76
CA GLN A 11 -2.77 -6.48 -8.53
C GLN A 11 -3.58 -6.00 -7.32
N LEU A 12 -3.87 -4.70 -7.26
CA LEU A 12 -4.71 -4.12 -6.22
C LEU A 12 -6.13 -4.69 -6.27
N THR A 13 -6.70 -4.81 -7.47
CA THR A 13 -8.05 -5.35 -7.69
C THR A 13 -8.14 -6.82 -7.27
N ARG A 14 -7.06 -7.59 -7.48
CA ARG A 14 -7.00 -8.99 -7.03
C ARG A 14 -7.06 -9.14 -5.50
N ILE A 15 -6.56 -8.16 -4.75
CA ILE A 15 -6.53 -8.21 -3.28
C ILE A 15 -7.66 -7.42 -2.61
N SER A 16 -8.36 -6.56 -3.34
CA SER A 16 -9.41 -5.70 -2.79
C SER A 16 -10.54 -6.47 -2.12
N GLY A 17 -10.83 -7.71 -2.56
CA GLY A 17 -11.82 -8.59 -1.94
C GLY A 17 -11.50 -8.99 -0.49
N PHE A 18 -10.25 -8.83 -0.05
CA PHE A 18 -9.83 -9.09 1.33
C PHE A 18 -9.87 -7.85 2.22
N PHE A 19 -10.23 -6.68 1.66
CA PHE A 19 -10.28 -5.45 2.43
C PHE A 19 -11.49 -5.48 3.36
N ALA A 20 -11.27 -5.09 4.62
CA ALA A 20 -12.38 -4.95 5.56
C ALA A 20 -13.42 -3.93 5.05
N LEU A 21 -14.65 -3.99 5.56
CA LEU A 21 -15.63 -2.96 5.24
C LEU A 21 -15.25 -1.63 5.93
N PRO A 22 -15.50 -0.47 5.28
CA PRO A 22 -15.28 0.82 5.93
C PRO A 22 -16.27 1.01 7.08
N HIS A 23 -15.77 1.42 8.26
CA HIS A 23 -16.58 1.62 9.47
C HIS A 23 -17.14 3.05 9.60
N GLY A 24 -17.57 3.65 8.47
CA GLY A 24 -18.14 5.01 8.44
C GLY A 24 -17.16 6.15 8.13
N VAL A 25 -15.85 5.88 8.16
CA VAL A 25 -14.82 6.79 7.63
C VAL A 25 -14.37 6.28 6.26
N PRO A 26 -14.37 7.12 5.21
CA PRO A 26 -13.83 6.74 3.91
C PRO A 26 -12.38 6.28 4.05
N ARG A 27 -12.04 5.19 3.36
CA ARG A 27 -10.64 4.77 3.23
C ARG A 27 -9.88 5.82 2.45
N GLY A 28 -8.61 6.03 2.82
CA GLY A 28 -7.70 6.80 2.00
C GLY A 28 -7.41 6.09 0.68
N ASP A 29 -6.39 6.54 -0.05
CA ASP A 29 -5.94 5.86 -1.26
C ASP A 29 -5.31 4.50 -0.90
N ASP A 30 -6.13 3.43 -0.99
CA ASP A 30 -5.74 2.05 -0.70
C ASP A 30 -4.55 1.61 -1.58
N HIS A 31 -4.42 2.15 -2.79
CA HIS A 31 -3.31 1.83 -3.67
C HIS A 31 -1.98 2.33 -3.10
N LYS A 32 -1.94 3.59 -2.66
CA LYS A 32 -0.77 4.21 -2.02
C LYS A 32 -0.44 3.55 -0.70
N VAL A 33 -1.44 3.30 0.14
CA VAL A 33 -1.24 2.70 1.47
C VAL A 33 -0.68 1.29 1.36
N ILE A 34 -1.31 0.42 0.56
CA ILE A 34 -0.88 -0.98 0.44
C ILE A 34 0.48 -1.08 -0.26
N SER A 35 0.71 -0.28 -1.31
CA SER A 35 2.02 -0.23 -1.99
C SER A 35 3.14 0.17 -1.01
N GLY A 36 2.88 1.18 -0.16
CA GLY A 36 3.83 1.61 0.88
C GLY A 36 4.12 0.52 1.92
N ILE A 37 3.09 -0.19 2.40
CA ILE A 37 3.26 -1.31 3.34
C ILE A 37 4.15 -2.40 2.73
N ILE A 38 3.86 -2.81 1.49
CA ILE A 38 4.64 -3.86 0.81
C ILE A 38 6.08 -3.40 0.56
N HIS A 39 6.27 -2.14 0.15
CA HIS A 39 7.61 -1.57 -0.05
C HIS A 39 8.48 -1.68 1.21
N VAL A 40 7.94 -1.29 2.37
CA VAL A 40 8.65 -1.38 3.66
C VAL A 40 8.93 -2.83 4.06
N ILE A 41 7.97 -3.75 3.86
CA ILE A 41 8.17 -5.18 4.14
C ILE A 41 9.29 -5.76 3.26
N ARG A 42 9.33 -5.45 1.96
CA ARG A 42 10.36 -5.95 1.04
C ARG A 42 11.76 -5.45 1.39
N ASN A 43 11.86 -4.26 1.99
CA ASN A 43 13.14 -3.63 2.34
C ASN A 43 13.60 -3.89 3.78
N GLY A 44 12.96 -4.84 4.48
CA GLY A 44 13.40 -5.28 5.81
C GLY A 44 12.89 -4.40 6.95
N LEU A 45 11.72 -3.78 6.79
CA LEU A 45 10.99 -3.05 7.84
C LEU A 45 11.76 -1.85 8.42
N ARG A 46 12.61 -1.21 7.60
CA ARG A 46 13.36 -0.03 8.03
C ARG A 46 12.48 1.21 7.91
N TRP A 47 12.46 2.03 8.96
CA TRP A 47 11.72 3.30 8.96
C TRP A 47 12.11 4.25 7.83
N ARG A 48 13.37 4.21 7.37
CA ARG A 48 13.87 5.03 6.25
C ARG A 48 13.14 4.73 4.92
N ASP A 49 12.64 3.51 4.76
CA ASP A 49 12.01 3.08 3.52
C ASP A 49 10.51 3.42 3.51
N THR A 50 10.00 4.11 4.53
CA THR A 50 8.63 4.61 4.53
C THR A 50 8.49 5.71 3.47
N PRO A 51 7.52 5.63 2.55
CA PRO A 51 7.29 6.69 1.59
C PRO A 51 6.92 7.99 2.32
N SER A 52 7.50 9.12 1.88
CA SER A 52 7.13 10.44 2.38
C SER A 52 5.66 10.73 2.03
N VAL A 53 4.88 11.16 3.03
CA VAL A 53 3.43 11.36 2.92
C VAL A 53 3.08 12.44 1.89
#